data_AF-A0A2M8YHR3-F1
#
_entry.id   AF-A0A2M8YHR3-F1
#
_cell.length_a   1.000
_cell.length_b   1.000
_cell.length_c   1.000
_cell.angle_alpha   90.00
_cell.angle_beta   90.00
_cell.angle_gamma   90.00
#
_symmetry.space_group_name_H-M   'P 1'
#
loop_
_entity.id
_entity.type
_entity.pdbx_description
1 polymer ?
#
loop_
_entity_poly.entity_id
_entity_poly.type
_entity_poly.pdbx_seq_one_letter_code
_entity_poly.pdbx_strand_id
1 'polypeptide(L)'
;MANRRQGQRQRGAMLIAFSILLILVLGFIGLALDVGQVIGRKTELQNLADNAALAAAAELVGTPEGLDSAVTKAKSSAADKSAWRRRMQGAILSDASIRFASAPDAPASAWHAAGAVPDPATALFVRVDTQANTPSLGRVTTAFLGAWSPALRTLDTGARAVAGRTSLNLTPLAICALSASAASPRTNAALLPAVELLEYGFRRGVAYNLLKLNPNGPAAEHFVLNPLGPPGVVGPSQQVGESSVLPFVCSGTVLYPRIGSAQVHVHRPFPATLWPAFNARFNQHAGSGCHTITAPPDTNIRAYPNTATNWWMTNTPDAPSALSTGNPLLSVADPEANATPPAVGGYGPLWSFAKAAKYSSVKPAGGYLPFATSDWPKLYPASPAAPAAKSGYPATPPYQTLAYQTAPTGNTGVAQRRLLHIPLLACPLPAGSDVLAQVRGIGRFFMTAPASNGVLSAEFDGLVAEGALVGPAELLQ
;
A
#
# COMPACT_ATOMS: atom_id res chain seq x y z
N MET A 1 -5.17 -98.33 -32.37
CA MET A 1 -6.29 -97.38 -32.18
C MET A 1 -5.95 -96.41 -31.05
N ALA A 2 -6.16 -95.12 -31.33
CA ALA A 2 -6.12 -93.90 -30.53
C ALA A 2 -5.49 -93.88 -29.11
N ASN A 3 -4.42 -93.09 -29.04
CA ASN A 3 -3.82 -92.47 -27.86
C ASN A 3 -4.71 -91.32 -27.33
N ARG A 4 -5.02 -91.30 -26.02
CA ARG A 4 -5.46 -90.09 -25.30
C ARG A 4 -4.91 -90.10 -23.87
N ARG A 5 -3.70 -89.59 -23.70
CA ARG A 5 -3.22 -89.11 -22.40
C ARG A 5 -4.00 -87.85 -22.05
N GLN A 6 -4.87 -87.95 -21.04
CA GLN A 6 -5.60 -86.83 -20.46
C GLN A 6 -4.58 -85.87 -19.81
N GLY A 7 -4.46 -84.66 -20.37
CA GLY A 7 -3.76 -83.57 -19.70
C GLY A 7 -4.50 -83.20 -18.42
N GLN A 8 -3.90 -83.53 -17.26
CA GLN A 8 -4.33 -83.03 -15.95
C GLN A 8 -4.37 -81.50 -15.99
N ARG A 9 -5.58 -80.95 -15.94
CA ARG A 9 -5.85 -79.51 -16.00
C ARG A 9 -5.41 -78.84 -14.69
N GLN A 10 -4.41 -77.97 -14.76
CA GLN A 10 -3.94 -77.08 -13.68
C GLN A 10 -4.96 -75.96 -13.30
N ARG A 11 -6.26 -76.28 -13.18
CA ARG A 11 -7.30 -75.27 -12.90
C ARG A 11 -7.39 -74.86 -11.42
N GLY A 12 -6.99 -75.73 -10.49
CA GLY A 12 -7.04 -75.44 -9.04
C GLY A 12 -5.93 -74.50 -8.55
N ALA A 13 -4.69 -74.69 -9.03
CA ALA A 13 -3.55 -73.85 -8.65
C ALA A 13 -3.71 -72.39 -9.10
N MET A 14 -4.34 -72.17 -10.26
CA MET A 14 -4.60 -70.84 -10.79
C MET A 14 -5.57 -70.03 -9.90
N LEU A 15 -6.58 -70.68 -9.30
CA LEU A 15 -7.53 -70.00 -8.39
C LEU A 15 -6.87 -69.58 -7.08
N ILE A 16 -5.94 -70.39 -6.56
CA ILE A 16 -5.17 -70.05 -5.34
C ILE A 16 -4.25 -68.86 -5.62
N ALA A 17 -3.48 -68.92 -6.72
CA ALA A 17 -2.61 -67.82 -7.13
C ALA A 17 -3.38 -66.52 -7.40
N PHE A 18 -4.53 -66.62 -8.08
CA PHE A 18 -5.41 -65.47 -8.33
C PHE A 18 -5.96 -64.86 -7.05
N SER A 19 -6.40 -65.68 -6.08
CA SER A 19 -6.95 -65.20 -4.81
C SER A 19 -5.90 -64.43 -3.99
N ILE A 20 -4.66 -64.94 -3.96
CA ILE A 20 -3.54 -64.27 -3.30
C ILE A 20 -3.20 -62.94 -4.00
N LEU A 21 -3.11 -62.95 -5.34
CA LEU A 21 -2.86 -61.74 -6.12
C LEU A 21 -3.96 -60.69 -5.92
N LEU A 22 -5.23 -61.11 -5.88
CA LEU A 22 -6.37 -60.22 -5.68
C LEU A 22 -6.30 -59.52 -4.31
N ILE A 23 -5.96 -60.24 -3.24
CA ILE A 23 -5.76 -59.65 -1.91
C ILE A 23 -4.65 -58.60 -1.93
N LEU A 24 -3.52 -58.89 -2.60
CA LEU A 24 -2.43 -57.93 -2.75
C LEU A 24 -2.87 -56.66 -3.49
N VAL A 25 -3.58 -56.81 -4.61
CA VAL A 25 -4.10 -55.68 -5.40
C VAL A 25 -5.07 -54.83 -4.57
N LEU A 26 -6.01 -55.47 -3.84
CA LEU A 26 -6.93 -54.76 -2.95
C LEU A 26 -6.20 -54.03 -1.82
N GLY A 27 -5.12 -54.61 -1.29
CA GLY A 27 -4.25 -53.96 -0.31
C GLY A 27 -3.62 -52.66 -0.86
N PHE A 28 -3.08 -52.70 -2.08
CA PHE A 28 -2.54 -51.51 -2.74
C PHE A 28 -3.60 -50.45 -3.04
N ILE A 29 -4.82 -50.85 -3.45
CA ILE A 29 -5.94 -49.93 -3.65
C ILE A 29 -6.31 -49.23 -2.33
N GLY A 30 -6.41 -49.99 -1.23
CA GLY A 30 -6.68 -49.44 0.09
C GLY A 30 -5.63 -48.43 0.54
N LEU A 31 -4.34 -48.77 0.35
CA LEU A 31 -3.22 -47.86 0.62
C LEU A 31 -3.33 -46.57 -0.21
N ALA A 32 -3.63 -46.68 -1.50
CA ALA A 32 -3.78 -45.53 -2.38
C ALA A 32 -4.93 -44.60 -1.95
N LEU A 33 -6.04 -45.17 -1.46
CA LEU A 33 -7.16 -44.39 -0.93
C LEU A 33 -6.80 -43.63 0.35
N ASP A 34 -6.13 -44.28 1.30
CA ASP A 34 -5.71 -43.63 2.55
C ASP A 34 -4.68 -42.52 2.28
N VAL A 35 -3.69 -42.77 1.42
CA VAL A 35 -2.72 -41.75 0.98
C VAL A 35 -3.42 -40.60 0.27
N GLY A 36 -4.37 -40.89 -0.62
CA GLY A 36 -5.17 -39.88 -1.29
C GLY A 36 -5.94 -38.98 -0.33
N GLN A 37 -6.47 -39.54 0.77
CA GLN A 37 -7.14 -38.74 1.82
C GLN A 37 -6.16 -37.84 2.58
N VAL A 38 -4.96 -38.35 2.92
CA VAL A 38 -3.93 -37.55 3.62
C VAL A 38 -3.44 -36.41 2.74
N ILE A 39 -3.13 -36.68 1.47
CA ILE A 39 -2.70 -35.65 0.52
C ILE A 39 -3.81 -34.63 0.29
N GLY A 40 -5.06 -35.09 0.12
CA GLY A 40 -6.22 -34.20 0.00
C GLY A 40 -6.36 -33.27 1.20
N ARG A 41 -6.23 -33.81 2.43
CA ARG A 41 -6.28 -33.00 3.65
C ARG A 41 -5.13 -32.00 3.70
N LYS A 42 -3.91 -32.40 3.35
CA LYS A 42 -2.75 -31.51 3.32
C LYS A 42 -2.95 -30.33 2.36
N THR A 43 -3.47 -30.57 1.16
CA THR A 43 -3.79 -29.51 0.19
C THR A 43 -4.87 -28.56 0.71
N GLU A 44 -5.89 -29.09 1.38
CA GLU A 44 -6.92 -28.25 2.00
C GLU A 44 -6.34 -27.36 3.12
N LEU A 45 -5.45 -27.90 3.95
CA LEU A 45 -4.78 -27.13 5.00
C LEU A 45 -3.84 -26.07 4.43
N GLN A 46 -3.12 -26.36 3.35
CA GLN A 46 -2.24 -25.37 2.71
C GLN A 46 -3.05 -24.20 2.17
N ASN A 47 -4.12 -24.49 1.42
CA ASN A 47 -5.03 -23.44 0.93
C ASN A 47 -5.69 -22.64 2.07
N LEU A 48 -5.93 -23.26 3.23
CA LEU A 48 -6.45 -22.56 4.41
C LEU A 48 -5.38 -21.65 5.01
N ALA A 49 -4.16 -22.15 5.21
CA ALA A 49 -3.05 -21.40 5.78
C ALA A 49 -2.66 -20.21 4.90
N ASP A 50 -2.56 -20.41 3.59
CA ASP A 50 -2.20 -19.38 2.61
C ASP A 50 -3.23 -18.24 2.59
N ASN A 51 -4.52 -18.58 2.49
CA ASN A 51 -5.60 -17.59 2.50
C ASN A 51 -5.67 -16.83 3.83
N ALA A 52 -5.57 -17.54 4.95
CA ALA A 52 -5.59 -16.92 6.27
C ALA A 52 -4.37 -16.01 6.49
N ALA A 53 -3.19 -16.42 6.04
CA ALA A 53 -1.97 -15.62 6.13
C ALA A 53 -2.07 -14.36 5.27
N LEU A 54 -2.51 -14.47 4.01
CA LEU A 54 -2.71 -13.32 3.13
C LEU A 54 -3.75 -12.33 3.68
N ALA A 55 -4.87 -12.85 4.20
CA ALA A 55 -5.92 -12.03 4.81
C ALA A 55 -5.43 -11.29 6.06
N ALA A 56 -4.65 -11.94 6.91
CA ALA A 56 -4.05 -11.30 8.08
C ALA A 56 -2.96 -10.30 7.71
N ALA A 57 -2.11 -10.61 6.73
CA ALA A 57 -1.00 -9.75 6.30
C ALA A 57 -1.50 -8.39 5.78
N ALA A 58 -2.66 -8.36 5.12
CA ALA A 58 -3.29 -7.13 4.62
C ALA A 58 -3.69 -6.14 5.73
N GLU A 59 -3.90 -6.63 6.95
CA GLU A 59 -4.32 -5.81 8.10
C GLU A 59 -3.15 -5.31 8.96
N LEU A 60 -1.91 -5.70 8.62
CA LEU A 60 -0.72 -5.29 9.35
C LEU A 60 -0.42 -3.81 9.08
N VAL A 61 -1.13 -2.91 9.77
CA VAL A 61 -0.96 -1.45 9.63
C VAL A 61 -0.02 -0.86 10.69
N GLY A 62 0.65 -1.71 11.48
CA GLY A 62 1.63 -1.27 12.46
C GLY A 62 1.03 -0.75 13.78
N THR A 63 -0.22 -1.08 14.09
CA THR A 63 -0.89 -0.72 15.34
C THR A 63 -1.40 -1.97 16.08
N PRO A 64 -1.64 -1.92 17.41
CA PRO A 64 -2.26 -3.02 18.14
C PRO A 64 -3.61 -3.43 17.55
N GLU A 65 -4.45 -2.47 17.18
CA GLU A 65 -5.76 -2.73 16.59
C GLU A 65 -5.64 -3.43 15.22
N GLY A 66 -4.58 -3.13 14.46
CA GLY A 66 -4.24 -3.81 13.22
C GLY A 66 -3.91 -5.29 13.45
N LEU A 67 -3.23 -5.64 14.54
CA LEU A 67 -2.95 -7.03 14.90
C LEU A 67 -4.22 -7.80 15.28
N ASP A 68 -5.13 -7.16 16.02
CA ASP A 68 -6.43 -7.76 16.36
C ASP A 68 -7.33 -7.93 15.12
N SER A 69 -7.30 -6.94 14.20
CA SER A 69 -7.95 -7.05 12.89
C SER A 69 -7.36 -8.21 12.07
N ALA A 70 -6.03 -8.34 12.07
CA ALA A 70 -5.33 -9.43 11.37
C ALA A 70 -5.75 -10.81 11.87
N VAL A 71 -5.83 -11.01 13.19
CA VAL A 71 -6.34 -12.25 13.79
C VAL A 71 -7.79 -12.51 13.34
N THR A 72 -8.63 -11.49 13.39
CA THR A 72 -10.04 -11.59 12.99
C THR A 72 -10.18 -11.97 11.52
N LYS A 73 -9.41 -11.34 10.62
CA LYS A 73 -9.42 -11.62 9.18
C LYS A 73 -8.87 -13.00 8.83
N ALA A 74 -7.81 -13.46 9.50
CA ALA A 74 -7.32 -14.84 9.33
C ALA A 74 -8.41 -15.86 9.69
N LYS A 75 -9.09 -15.66 10.82
CA LYS A 75 -10.20 -16.54 11.26
C LYS A 75 -11.38 -16.49 10.30
N SER A 76 -11.79 -15.30 9.84
CA SER A 76 -12.91 -15.18 8.90
C SER A 76 -12.58 -15.79 7.53
N SER A 77 -11.37 -15.57 7.02
CA SER A 77 -10.92 -16.14 5.74
C SER A 77 -10.82 -17.67 5.80
N ALA A 78 -10.42 -18.24 6.95
CA ALA A 78 -10.43 -19.68 7.17
C ALA A 78 -11.86 -20.26 7.26
N ALA A 79 -12.82 -19.47 7.77
CA ALA A 79 -14.23 -19.87 7.88
C ALA A 79 -15.02 -19.67 6.58
N ASP A 80 -14.54 -18.80 5.67
CA ASP A 80 -15.22 -18.44 4.44
C ASP A 80 -15.41 -19.64 3.50
N LYS A 81 -16.61 -19.71 2.90
CA LYS A 81 -17.04 -20.80 2.02
C LYS A 81 -16.33 -20.70 0.67
N SER A 82 -15.14 -21.29 0.53
CA SER A 82 -14.54 -21.45 -0.80
C SER A 82 -15.38 -22.43 -1.63
N ALA A 83 -15.78 -22.03 -2.85
CA ALA A 83 -16.66 -22.77 -3.75
C ALA A 83 -16.17 -24.18 -4.16
N TRP A 84 -14.93 -24.55 -3.81
CA TRP A 84 -14.26 -25.77 -4.26
C TRP A 84 -14.07 -26.88 -3.20
N ARG A 85 -14.71 -26.83 -2.02
CA ARG A 85 -14.48 -27.85 -0.95
C ARG A 85 -15.69 -28.71 -0.60
N ARG A 86 -15.47 -30.04 -0.59
CA ARG A 86 -16.44 -31.08 -0.20
C ARG A 86 -16.33 -31.56 1.27
N ARG A 87 -15.32 -31.15 2.07
CA ARG A 87 -15.11 -31.72 3.44
C ARG A 87 -14.60 -30.79 4.56
N MET A 88 -14.30 -29.51 4.31
CA MET A 88 -13.77 -28.59 5.34
C MET A 88 -14.58 -27.29 5.40
N GLN A 89 -15.91 -27.43 5.53
CA GLN A 89 -16.78 -26.30 5.84
C GLN A 89 -16.66 -25.97 7.33
N GLY A 90 -16.42 -24.70 7.67
CA GLY A 90 -16.43 -24.21 9.05
C GLY A 90 -15.19 -24.57 9.87
N ALA A 91 -14.01 -24.70 9.26
CA ALA A 91 -12.78 -24.83 10.03
C ALA A 91 -12.51 -23.56 10.85
N ILE A 92 -12.41 -23.71 12.16
CA ILE A 92 -12.15 -22.61 13.09
C ILE A 92 -10.65 -22.58 13.37
N LEU A 93 -10.00 -21.50 12.92
CA LEU A 93 -8.61 -21.22 13.27
C LEU A 93 -8.55 -20.66 14.70
N SER A 94 -7.69 -21.23 15.54
CA SER A 94 -7.44 -20.80 16.91
C SER A 94 -6.31 -19.76 16.95
N ASP A 95 -6.26 -18.95 18.01
CA ASP A 95 -5.20 -17.94 18.19
C ASP A 95 -3.81 -18.56 18.26
N ALA A 96 -3.70 -19.82 18.68
CA ALA A 96 -2.43 -20.53 18.75
C ALA A 96 -1.77 -20.69 17.37
N SER A 97 -2.57 -20.76 16.31
CA SER A 97 -2.12 -20.94 14.92
C SER A 97 -1.61 -19.67 14.27
N ILE A 98 -1.89 -18.49 14.83
CA ILE A 98 -1.56 -17.20 14.21
C ILE A 98 -0.44 -16.54 15.01
N ARG A 99 0.69 -16.27 14.36
CA ARG A 99 1.85 -15.62 14.98
C ARG A 99 2.39 -14.50 14.12
N PHE A 100 3.00 -13.49 14.74
CA PHE A 100 3.55 -12.33 14.06
C PHE A 100 5.05 -12.17 14.33
N ALA A 101 5.79 -11.67 13.34
CA ALA A 101 7.23 -11.42 13.42
C ALA A 101 7.67 -10.24 12.55
N SER A 102 8.90 -9.79 12.76
CA SER A 102 9.53 -8.71 12.00
C SER A 102 10.25 -9.14 10.73
N ALA A 103 10.56 -10.44 10.60
CA ALA A 103 11.19 -11.04 9.44
C ALA A 103 10.49 -12.36 9.07
N PRO A 104 10.48 -12.74 7.78
CA PRO A 104 9.79 -13.95 7.34
C PRO A 104 10.50 -15.24 7.79
N ASP A 105 11.81 -15.18 7.95
CA ASP A 105 12.70 -16.28 8.38
C ASP A 105 13.07 -16.19 9.87
N ALA A 106 12.31 -15.42 10.66
CA ALA A 106 12.58 -15.23 12.07
C ALA A 106 12.59 -16.57 12.85
N PRO A 107 13.48 -16.75 13.84
CA PRO A 107 13.54 -17.96 14.64
C PRO A 107 12.22 -18.19 15.39
N ALA A 108 11.90 -19.44 15.74
CA ALA A 108 10.61 -19.80 16.34
C ALA A 108 10.23 -18.98 17.60
N SER A 109 11.22 -18.53 18.38
CA SER A 109 11.04 -17.69 19.58
C SER A 109 10.65 -16.23 19.29
N ALA A 110 10.89 -15.75 18.08
CA ALA A 110 10.58 -14.39 17.63
C ALA A 110 9.18 -14.26 17.00
N TRP A 111 8.38 -15.34 17.04
CA TRP A 111 7.01 -15.39 16.56
C TRP A 111 6.04 -15.23 17.73
N HIS A 112 5.39 -14.07 17.83
CA HIS A 112 4.57 -13.69 18.98
C HIS A 112 3.06 -13.82 18.68
N ALA A 113 2.24 -14.03 19.71
CA ALA A 113 0.79 -13.81 19.59
C ALA A 113 0.51 -12.30 19.52
N ALA A 114 -0.64 -11.88 18.97
CA ALA A 114 -1.01 -10.47 18.79
C ALA A 114 -0.75 -9.61 20.05
N GLY A 115 -1.28 -10.02 21.21
CA GLY A 115 -1.12 -9.30 22.47
C GLY A 115 0.26 -9.40 23.14
N ALA A 116 1.20 -10.14 22.54
CA ALA A 116 2.57 -10.33 23.05
C ALA A 116 3.63 -9.76 22.09
N VAL A 117 3.22 -9.06 21.02
CA VAL A 117 4.14 -8.37 20.11
C VAL A 117 4.76 -7.18 20.84
N PRO A 118 6.10 -7.07 20.94
CA PRO A 118 6.75 -5.97 21.65
C PRO A 118 6.51 -4.59 21.01
N ASP A 119 6.58 -4.52 19.68
CA ASP A 119 6.29 -3.32 18.90
C ASP A 119 5.42 -3.67 17.69
N PRO A 120 4.12 -3.32 17.68
CA PRO A 120 3.22 -3.55 16.56
C PRO A 120 3.71 -2.98 15.23
N ALA A 121 4.49 -1.89 15.25
CA ALA A 121 5.03 -1.27 14.03
C ALA A 121 6.11 -2.14 13.35
N THR A 122 6.69 -3.09 14.08
CA THR A 122 7.68 -4.04 13.56
C THR A 122 7.08 -5.38 13.17
N ALA A 123 5.80 -5.63 13.45
CA ALA A 123 5.11 -6.84 12.99
C ALA A 123 4.74 -6.70 11.50
N LEU A 124 5.67 -7.14 10.65
CA LEU A 124 5.55 -7.02 9.19
C LEU A 124 5.05 -8.32 8.53
N PHE A 125 5.17 -9.45 9.24
CA PHE A 125 4.85 -10.79 8.75
C PHE A 125 3.93 -11.53 9.71
N VAL A 126 3.08 -12.38 9.16
CA VAL A 126 2.20 -13.31 9.87
C VAL A 126 2.51 -14.75 9.42
N ARG A 127 2.54 -15.67 10.37
CA ARG A 127 2.64 -17.11 10.15
C ARG A 127 1.36 -17.77 10.61
N VAL A 128 0.77 -18.56 9.72
CA VAL A 128 -0.35 -19.45 10.03
C VAL A 128 0.17 -20.87 10.06
N ASP A 129 0.09 -21.52 11.22
CA ASP A 129 0.49 -22.92 11.43
C ASP A 129 -0.72 -23.76 11.86
N THR A 130 -1.18 -24.65 10.97
CA THR A 130 -2.38 -25.45 11.24
C THR A 130 -2.11 -26.59 12.22
N GLN A 131 -0.86 -26.96 12.48
CA GLN A 131 -0.52 -28.00 13.48
C GLN A 131 -0.73 -27.49 14.91
N ALA A 132 -0.56 -26.18 15.12
CA ALA A 132 -0.82 -25.53 16.40
C ALA A 132 -2.33 -25.32 16.67
N ASN A 133 -3.22 -25.72 15.75
CA ASN A 133 -4.64 -25.44 15.88
C ASN A 133 -5.32 -26.29 16.94
N THR A 134 -6.17 -25.66 17.75
CA THR A 134 -6.99 -26.33 18.76
C THR A 134 -8.47 -26.06 18.49
N PRO A 135 -9.29 -27.09 18.14
CA PRO A 135 -8.94 -28.51 17.95
C PRO A 135 -8.13 -28.79 16.67
N SER A 136 -7.48 -29.97 16.62
CA SER A 136 -6.61 -30.35 15.49
C SER A 136 -7.38 -30.40 14.16
N LEU A 137 -6.91 -29.66 13.16
CA LEU A 137 -7.48 -29.68 11.80
C LEU A 137 -6.88 -30.79 10.91
N GLY A 138 -5.74 -31.34 11.32
CA GLY A 138 -4.88 -32.23 10.54
C GLY A 138 -5.15 -33.73 10.64
N ARG A 139 -6.01 -34.14 11.57
CA ARG A 139 -6.20 -35.57 11.87
C ARG A 139 -7.00 -36.27 10.76
N VAL A 140 -6.39 -37.28 10.14
CA VAL A 140 -7.00 -38.13 9.11
C VAL A 140 -7.08 -39.55 9.64
N THR A 141 -8.29 -40.12 9.66
CA THR A 141 -8.51 -41.53 9.99
C THR A 141 -8.26 -42.39 8.75
N THR A 142 -7.31 -43.32 8.83
CA THR A 142 -7.00 -44.23 7.72
C THR A 142 -7.61 -45.60 7.99
N ALA A 143 -8.41 -46.10 7.05
CA ALA A 143 -9.17 -47.34 7.27
C ALA A 143 -8.32 -48.56 6.96
N PHE A 144 -7.55 -48.53 5.86
CA PHE A 144 -6.81 -49.68 5.36
C PHE A 144 -5.43 -49.79 6.02
N LEU A 145 -4.71 -48.69 6.16
CA LEU A 145 -3.48 -48.59 6.94
C LEU A 145 -3.74 -48.90 8.41
N GLY A 146 -4.85 -48.41 8.97
CA GLY A 146 -5.28 -48.70 10.33
C GLY A 146 -5.65 -50.17 10.60
N ALA A 147 -6.00 -50.92 9.55
CA ALA A 147 -6.21 -52.37 9.63
C ALA A 147 -4.88 -53.15 9.62
N TRP A 148 -3.84 -52.61 8.98
CA TRP A 148 -2.51 -53.21 8.97
C TRP A 148 -1.73 -52.94 10.26
N SER A 149 -1.86 -51.73 10.82
CA SER A 149 -1.25 -51.37 12.11
C SER A 149 -2.14 -50.40 12.89
N PRO A 150 -2.44 -50.67 14.17
CA PRO A 150 -3.14 -49.73 15.04
C PRO A 150 -2.48 -48.36 15.11
N ALA A 151 -1.16 -48.29 14.95
CA ALA A 151 -0.38 -47.04 14.97
C ALA A 151 -0.67 -46.12 13.77
N LEU A 152 -1.19 -46.67 12.66
CA LEU A 152 -1.47 -45.88 11.45
C LEU A 152 -2.93 -45.44 11.34
N ARG A 153 -3.82 -45.89 12.24
CA ARG A 153 -5.27 -45.59 12.24
C ARG A 153 -5.57 -44.09 12.18
N THR A 154 -4.68 -43.28 12.75
CA THR A 154 -4.76 -41.82 12.68
C THR A 154 -3.42 -41.27 12.25
N LEU A 155 -3.41 -40.51 11.16
CA LEU A 155 -2.26 -39.72 10.73
C LEU A 155 -2.56 -38.24 10.96
N ASP A 156 -1.53 -37.49 11.34
CA ASP A 156 -1.63 -36.04 11.47
C ASP A 156 -0.91 -35.38 10.29
N THR A 157 -1.51 -34.31 9.76
CA THR A 157 -0.93 -33.53 8.67
C THR A 157 -1.13 -32.05 8.93
N GLY A 158 -0.19 -31.25 8.47
CA GLY A 158 -0.16 -29.83 8.75
C GLY A 158 0.29 -29.02 7.55
N ALA A 159 -0.07 -27.76 7.58
CA ALA A 159 0.38 -26.75 6.67
C ALA A 159 0.90 -25.54 7.45
N ARG A 160 1.84 -24.85 6.83
CA ARG A 160 2.37 -23.59 7.32
C ARG A 160 2.44 -22.61 6.15
N ALA A 161 2.04 -21.38 6.39
CA ALA A 161 2.17 -20.28 5.46
C ALA A 161 2.72 -19.06 6.19
N VAL A 162 3.64 -18.35 5.55
CA VAL A 162 4.09 -17.03 5.98
C VAL A 162 3.65 -16.03 4.93
N ALA A 163 2.99 -14.96 5.35
CA ALA A 163 2.64 -13.85 4.49
C ALA A 163 3.07 -12.55 5.13
N GLY A 164 3.34 -11.55 4.32
CA GLY A 164 3.62 -10.22 4.81
C GLY A 164 3.66 -9.20 3.70
N ARG A 165 4.11 -8.02 4.05
CA ARG A 165 4.34 -6.94 3.09
C ARG A 165 5.77 -7.01 2.57
N THR A 166 5.94 -6.77 1.28
CA THR A 166 7.27 -6.66 0.62
C THR A 166 7.46 -5.28 -0.01
N SER A 167 6.40 -4.47 -0.07
CA SER A 167 6.39 -3.15 -0.70
C SER A 167 5.55 -2.14 0.08
N LEU A 168 5.80 -0.85 -0.20
CA LEU A 168 5.00 0.28 0.25
C LEU A 168 4.47 1.08 -0.95
N ASN A 169 3.24 1.59 -0.84
CA ASN A 169 2.63 2.56 -1.75
C ASN A 169 3.24 3.95 -1.55
N LEU A 170 4.53 4.07 -1.86
CA LEU A 170 5.33 5.27 -1.72
C LEU A 170 5.87 5.66 -3.09
N THR A 171 5.67 6.92 -3.49
CA THR A 171 6.17 7.41 -4.78
C THR A 171 7.69 7.59 -4.69
N PRO A 172 8.48 7.12 -5.67
CA PRO A 172 9.95 7.22 -5.65
C PRO A 172 10.45 8.64 -5.99
N LEU A 173 9.79 9.65 -5.44
CA LEU A 173 10.13 11.06 -5.47
C LEU A 173 10.14 11.53 -4.02
N ALA A 174 11.19 12.22 -3.61
CA ALA A 174 11.29 12.83 -2.29
C ALA A 174 11.61 14.32 -2.42
N ILE A 175 11.10 15.11 -1.47
CA ILE A 175 11.28 16.57 -1.42
C ILE A 175 11.67 17.01 -0.02
N CYS A 176 12.24 18.19 0.12
CA CYS A 176 12.54 18.77 1.42
C CYS A 176 11.26 19.13 2.18
N ALA A 177 11.22 18.80 3.48
CA ALA A 177 10.25 19.38 4.40
C ALA A 177 10.48 20.89 4.51
N LEU A 178 9.42 21.71 4.43
CA LEU A 178 9.56 23.18 4.52
C LEU A 178 9.82 23.66 5.96
N SER A 179 9.46 22.84 6.95
CA SER A 179 9.73 23.04 8.37
C SER A 179 10.10 21.73 9.03
N ALA A 180 10.81 21.78 10.16
CA ALA A 180 11.13 20.60 10.98
C ALA A 180 9.94 20.12 11.84
N SER A 181 8.94 20.99 12.05
CA SER A 181 7.80 20.70 12.92
C SER A 181 6.73 19.86 12.21
N ALA A 182 6.37 18.72 12.80
CA ALA A 182 5.34 17.83 12.24
C ALA A 182 3.95 18.50 12.12
N ALA A 183 3.60 19.34 13.09
CA ALA A 183 2.43 20.19 13.06
C ALA A 183 2.75 21.53 13.75
N SER A 184 2.42 22.66 13.12
CA SER A 184 2.62 23.99 13.71
C SER A 184 1.44 24.93 13.42
N PRO A 185 1.13 25.87 14.33
CA PRO A 185 0.09 26.87 14.12
C PRO A 185 0.59 27.98 13.19
N ARG A 186 -0.27 28.41 12.28
CA ARG A 186 -0.13 29.64 11.50
C ARG A 186 -1.25 30.59 11.88
N THR A 187 -0.89 31.78 12.37
CA THR A 187 -1.87 32.75 12.86
C THR A 187 -2.35 33.64 11.72
N ASN A 188 -3.68 33.75 11.58
CA ASN A 188 -4.32 34.71 10.69
C ASN A 188 -5.15 35.65 11.54
N ALA A 189 -4.76 36.92 11.65
CA ALA A 189 -5.38 37.89 12.58
C ALA A 189 -6.90 38.01 12.40
N ALA A 190 -7.39 37.88 11.16
CA ALA A 190 -8.81 37.96 10.81
C ALA A 190 -9.66 36.74 11.22
N LEU A 191 -9.02 35.67 11.72
CA LEU A 191 -9.64 34.39 12.05
C LEU A 191 -9.46 33.98 13.52
N LEU A 192 -8.82 34.81 14.34
CA LEU A 192 -8.68 34.55 15.76
C LEU A 192 -10.05 34.29 16.42
N PRO A 193 -10.16 33.30 17.33
CA PRO A 193 -9.06 32.51 17.91
C PRO A 193 -8.64 31.28 17.08
N ALA A 194 -9.22 31.03 15.90
CA ALA A 194 -8.85 29.90 15.08
C ALA A 194 -7.50 30.12 14.36
N VAL A 195 -6.63 29.12 14.44
CA VAL A 195 -5.30 29.11 13.82
C VAL A 195 -5.22 28.01 12.77
N GLU A 196 -4.49 28.26 11.68
CA GLU A 196 -4.33 27.32 10.58
C GLU A 196 -3.25 26.29 10.90
N LEU A 197 -3.47 25.04 10.45
CA LEU A 197 -2.50 23.95 10.55
C LEU A 197 -1.50 24.00 9.40
N LEU A 198 -0.22 24.00 9.76
CA LEU A 198 0.88 23.61 8.88
C LEU A 198 1.39 22.23 9.29
N GLU A 199 1.64 21.35 8.32
CA GLU A 199 2.30 20.07 8.55
C GLU A 199 3.63 20.03 7.78
N TYR A 200 4.76 20.03 8.49
CA TYR A 200 6.09 20.23 7.91
C TYR A 200 6.20 21.47 7.01
N GLY A 201 5.43 22.51 7.35
CA GLY A 201 5.35 23.78 6.63
C GLY A 201 4.40 23.78 5.42
N PHE A 202 3.81 22.64 5.05
CA PHE A 202 2.81 22.58 3.98
C PHE A 202 1.42 22.92 4.49
N ARG A 203 0.65 23.64 3.65
CA ARG A 203 -0.74 24.05 3.91
C ARG A 203 -1.69 23.10 3.21
N ARG A 204 -2.72 22.61 3.92
CA ARG A 204 -3.74 21.76 3.31
C ARG A 204 -4.59 22.53 2.29
N GLY A 205 -4.88 21.90 1.17
CA GLY A 205 -5.69 22.49 0.10
C GLY A 205 -4.92 23.44 -0.82
N VAL A 206 -3.59 23.56 -0.67
CA VAL A 206 -2.70 24.31 -1.57
C VAL A 206 -1.98 23.36 -2.52
N ALA A 207 -2.02 23.66 -3.82
CA ALA A 207 -1.26 22.96 -4.84
C ALA A 207 0.18 23.48 -4.95
N TYR A 208 1.14 22.58 -4.85
CA TYR A 208 2.58 22.87 -4.93
C TYR A 208 3.18 22.31 -6.21
N ASN A 209 4.15 22.99 -6.82
CA ASN A 209 5.03 22.38 -7.81
C ASN A 209 6.16 21.64 -7.09
N LEU A 210 6.03 20.32 -6.96
CA LEU A 210 6.94 19.47 -6.18
C LEU A 210 8.37 19.42 -6.75
N LEU A 211 8.56 19.79 -8.01
CA LEU A 211 9.88 19.88 -8.66
C LEU A 211 10.47 21.30 -8.58
N LYS A 212 9.81 22.24 -7.91
CA LYS A 212 10.22 23.65 -7.82
C LYS A 212 10.07 24.22 -6.41
N LEU A 213 10.61 23.50 -5.42
CA LEU A 213 10.67 23.92 -4.03
C LEU A 213 12.09 23.77 -3.49
N ASN A 214 12.50 24.67 -2.61
CA ASN A 214 13.69 24.52 -1.77
C ASN A 214 13.61 25.46 -0.55
N PRO A 215 13.46 24.94 0.67
CA PRO A 215 13.40 25.75 1.88
C PRO A 215 14.76 26.33 2.32
N ASN A 216 15.86 25.95 1.68
CA ASN A 216 17.23 26.35 2.05
C ASN A 216 17.96 27.15 0.96
N GLY A 217 17.31 27.48 -0.17
CA GLY A 217 17.96 28.24 -1.23
C GLY A 217 17.04 28.60 -2.39
N PRO A 218 17.55 29.33 -3.40
CA PRO A 218 16.75 29.80 -4.54
C PRO A 218 16.60 28.75 -5.66
N ALA A 219 17.42 27.70 -5.68
CA ALA A 219 17.39 26.65 -6.70
C ALA A 219 16.53 25.47 -6.26
N ALA A 220 15.73 24.92 -7.16
CA ALA A 220 14.85 23.79 -6.88
C ALA A 220 15.64 22.55 -6.41
N GLU A 221 15.10 21.85 -5.41
CA GLU A 221 15.74 20.68 -4.82
C GLU A 221 14.72 19.54 -4.66
N HIS A 222 14.96 18.46 -5.41
CA HIS A 222 14.09 17.29 -5.49
C HIS A 222 14.91 16.04 -5.78
N PHE A 223 14.45 14.89 -5.31
CA PHE A 223 15.26 13.67 -5.28
C PHE A 223 14.49 12.45 -5.77
N VAL A 224 15.20 11.50 -6.36
CA VAL A 224 14.71 10.12 -6.47
C VAL A 224 14.88 9.46 -5.11
N LEU A 225 13.84 8.82 -4.61
CA LEU A 225 13.96 7.88 -3.51
C LEU A 225 14.31 6.52 -4.10
N ASN A 226 15.43 5.90 -3.68
CA ASN A 226 15.81 4.57 -4.15
C ASN A 226 14.66 3.59 -3.85
N PRO A 227 14.00 3.00 -4.86
CA PRO A 227 12.86 2.12 -4.64
C PRO A 227 13.28 0.66 -4.41
N LEU A 228 14.55 0.31 -4.65
CA LEU A 228 15.03 -1.07 -4.67
C LEU A 228 15.91 -1.43 -3.48
N GLY A 229 16.75 -0.49 -3.04
CA GLY A 229 17.69 -0.72 -1.95
C GLY A 229 17.02 -0.67 -0.58
N PRO A 230 17.43 -1.51 0.39
CA PRO A 230 16.93 -1.41 1.75
C PRO A 230 17.32 -0.05 2.37
N PRO A 231 16.49 0.51 3.26
CA PRO A 231 16.86 1.69 4.04
C PRO A 231 18.13 1.48 4.86
N GLY A 232 18.88 2.56 5.09
CA GLY A 232 20.10 2.61 5.90
C GLY A 232 21.41 2.49 5.13
N VAL A 233 21.36 2.14 3.84
CA VAL A 233 22.56 1.98 3.00
C VAL A 233 22.43 2.72 1.68
N VAL A 234 23.53 3.31 1.21
CA VAL A 234 23.62 3.83 -0.16
C VAL A 234 23.76 2.64 -1.10
N GLY A 235 22.77 2.46 -1.97
CA GLY A 235 22.74 1.37 -2.95
C GLY A 235 23.59 1.67 -4.19
N PRO A 236 23.82 0.67 -5.05
CA PRO A 236 24.45 0.89 -6.36
C PRO A 236 23.69 1.91 -7.20
N SER A 237 24.41 2.70 -8.01
CA SER A 237 23.82 3.77 -8.84
C SER A 237 22.79 3.25 -9.86
N GLN A 238 22.88 1.99 -10.27
CA GLN A 238 21.91 1.35 -11.15
C GLN A 238 20.51 1.28 -10.52
N GLN A 239 20.39 1.26 -9.19
CA GLN A 239 19.10 1.22 -8.51
C GLN A 239 18.32 2.55 -8.59
N VAL A 240 19.01 3.66 -8.79
CA VAL A 240 18.44 5.01 -8.92
C VAL A 240 18.46 5.52 -10.38
N GLY A 241 18.91 4.68 -11.31
CA GLY A 241 18.87 4.98 -12.75
C GLY A 241 17.44 5.02 -13.30
N GLU A 242 17.23 5.80 -14.36
CA GLU A 242 15.91 6.09 -14.92
C GLU A 242 15.10 4.82 -15.26
N SER A 243 15.71 3.84 -15.94
CA SER A 243 15.05 2.59 -16.33
C SER A 243 14.63 1.73 -15.14
N SER A 244 15.43 1.73 -14.07
CA SER A 244 15.18 0.99 -12.83
C SER A 244 14.07 1.64 -12.00
N VAL A 245 14.01 2.98 -11.99
CA VAL A 245 13.06 3.77 -11.20
C VAL A 245 11.71 3.93 -11.90
N LEU A 246 11.68 3.92 -13.23
CA LEU A 246 10.49 4.14 -14.04
C LEU A 246 9.27 3.28 -13.63
N PRO A 247 9.37 1.94 -13.46
CA PRO A 247 8.22 1.12 -13.04
C PRO A 247 7.64 1.53 -11.68
N PHE A 248 8.49 2.03 -10.78
CA PHE A 248 8.12 2.49 -9.44
C PHE A 248 7.46 3.87 -9.47
N VAL A 249 7.84 4.75 -10.41
CA VAL A 249 7.13 6.03 -10.64
C VAL A 249 5.73 5.76 -11.22
N CYS A 250 5.65 4.83 -12.18
CA CYS A 250 4.40 4.41 -12.80
C CYS A 250 3.42 3.84 -11.77
N SER A 251 3.87 2.86 -10.97
CA SER A 251 3.04 2.20 -9.95
C SER A 251 2.86 3.07 -8.70
N GLY A 252 3.83 3.90 -8.33
CA GLY A 252 3.83 4.68 -7.09
C GLY A 252 4.19 3.82 -5.88
N THR A 253 5.15 2.91 -6.02
CA THR A 253 5.56 1.96 -4.99
C THR A 253 7.08 1.88 -4.80
N VAL A 254 7.52 1.24 -3.71
CA VAL A 254 8.91 0.86 -3.43
C VAL A 254 8.98 -0.58 -2.90
N LEU A 255 10.10 -1.29 -3.08
CA LEU A 255 10.33 -2.69 -2.72
C LEU A 255 11.01 -2.88 -1.36
N TYR A 256 10.56 -2.14 -0.35
CA TYR A 256 10.89 -2.47 1.03
C TYR A 256 9.65 -2.35 1.89
N PRO A 257 9.53 -3.19 2.94
CA PRO A 257 8.33 -3.28 3.74
C PRO A 257 8.17 -2.11 4.71
N ARG A 258 9.25 -1.39 5.03
CA ARG A 258 9.30 -0.34 6.04
C ARG A 258 10.51 0.57 5.88
N ILE A 259 10.37 1.87 6.14
CA ILE A 259 11.43 2.86 6.39
C ILE A 259 11.70 2.97 7.89
N GLY A 260 10.65 3.17 8.69
CA GLY A 260 10.77 3.36 10.15
C GLY A 260 11.65 4.57 10.50
N SER A 261 12.64 4.37 11.37
CA SER A 261 13.60 5.41 11.75
C SER A 261 14.87 5.44 10.87
N ALA A 262 14.99 4.54 9.89
CA ALA A 262 16.18 4.46 9.05
C ALA A 262 16.29 5.66 8.10
N GLN A 263 17.52 5.99 7.72
CA GLN A 263 17.76 6.92 6.62
C GLN A 263 17.51 6.21 5.29
N VAL A 264 17.06 6.94 4.28
CA VAL A 264 16.79 6.40 2.94
C VAL A 264 17.83 6.89 1.94
N HIS A 265 18.21 6.02 1.01
CA HIS A 265 19.06 6.42 -0.12
C HIS A 265 18.27 7.30 -1.08
N VAL A 266 18.73 8.52 -1.30
CA VAL A 266 18.16 9.45 -2.26
C VAL A 266 19.20 9.93 -3.26
N HIS A 267 18.76 10.10 -4.52
CA HIS A 267 19.58 10.60 -5.62
C HIS A 267 19.12 11.98 -6.07
N ARG A 268 20.05 12.93 -6.21
CA ARG A 268 19.82 14.32 -6.64
C ARG A 268 20.35 14.53 -8.06
N PRO A 269 19.58 15.15 -8.97
CA PRO A 269 18.15 15.51 -8.88
C PRO A 269 17.24 14.35 -9.34
N PHE A 270 15.92 14.50 -9.14
CA PHE A 270 14.93 13.65 -9.85
C PHE A 270 15.05 13.84 -11.39
N PRO A 271 15.14 12.76 -12.19
CA PRO A 271 15.32 12.84 -13.63
C PRO A 271 14.20 13.57 -14.37
N ALA A 272 14.57 14.50 -15.25
CA ALA A 272 13.63 15.28 -16.06
C ALA A 272 12.92 14.47 -17.16
N THR A 273 13.34 13.24 -17.44
CA THR A 273 12.71 12.35 -18.42
C THR A 273 11.55 11.55 -17.85
N LEU A 274 11.44 11.43 -16.51
CA LEU A 274 10.47 10.57 -15.84
C LEU A 274 9.12 11.23 -15.56
N TRP A 275 8.97 12.54 -15.78
CA TRP A 275 7.68 13.20 -15.54
C TRP A 275 6.48 12.59 -16.31
N PRO A 276 6.61 12.06 -17.56
CA PRO A 276 5.48 11.48 -18.27
C PRO A 276 4.90 10.25 -17.56
N ALA A 277 5.69 9.55 -16.74
CA ALA A 277 5.24 8.39 -15.98
C ALA A 277 4.14 8.73 -14.96
N PHE A 278 4.14 9.96 -14.42
CA PHE A 278 3.06 10.40 -13.54
C PHE A 278 1.72 10.51 -14.25
N ASN A 279 1.72 10.75 -15.57
CA ASN A 279 0.52 10.99 -16.36
C ASN A 279 -0.29 9.73 -16.66
N ALA A 280 0.25 8.53 -16.38
CA ALA A 280 -0.52 7.30 -16.37
C ALA A 280 -1.77 7.41 -15.47
N ARG A 281 -1.68 8.18 -14.38
CA ARG A 281 -2.80 8.48 -13.45
C ARG A 281 -3.94 9.28 -14.09
N PHE A 282 -3.66 9.96 -15.20
CA PHE A 282 -4.62 10.72 -16.01
C PHE A 282 -5.05 9.98 -17.28
N ASN A 283 -4.80 8.66 -17.37
CA ASN A 283 -5.06 7.85 -18.56
C ASN A 283 -4.23 8.27 -19.79
N GLN A 284 -3.03 8.82 -19.57
CA GLN A 284 -2.10 9.25 -20.60
C GLN A 284 -0.82 8.39 -20.54
N HIS A 285 -0.78 7.32 -21.33
CA HIS A 285 0.32 6.35 -21.32
C HIS A 285 1.35 6.56 -22.45
N ALA A 286 1.01 7.32 -23.48
CA ALA A 286 1.90 7.58 -24.61
C ALA A 286 3.20 8.27 -24.15
N GLY A 287 4.36 7.70 -24.50
CA GLY A 287 5.68 8.22 -24.10
C GLY A 287 6.00 8.09 -22.60
N SER A 288 5.12 7.49 -21.79
CA SER A 288 5.31 7.35 -20.35
C SER A 288 6.16 6.15 -19.94
N GLY A 289 6.25 5.12 -20.79
CA GLY A 289 6.82 3.81 -20.45
C GLY A 289 5.99 3.01 -19.44
N CYS A 290 4.84 3.52 -18.99
CA CYS A 290 3.93 2.84 -18.08
C CYS A 290 2.93 1.94 -18.84
N HIS A 291 2.59 0.79 -18.25
CA HIS A 291 1.58 -0.12 -18.78
C HIS A 291 0.23 0.09 -18.07
N THR A 292 -0.89 -0.03 -18.79
CA THR A 292 -2.24 0.25 -18.24
C THR A 292 -2.66 -0.71 -17.14
N ILE A 293 -2.16 -1.95 -17.15
CA ILE A 293 -2.44 -2.96 -16.13
C ILE A 293 -1.64 -2.72 -14.84
N THR A 294 -0.35 -2.40 -14.95
CA THR A 294 0.53 -2.22 -13.78
C THR A 294 0.48 -0.79 -13.23
N ALA A 295 0.05 0.17 -14.05
CA ALA A 295 -0.18 1.56 -13.70
C ALA A 295 -1.53 2.03 -14.29
N PRO A 296 -2.65 1.53 -13.74
CA PRO A 296 -3.97 1.95 -14.16
C PRO A 296 -4.20 3.44 -13.83
N PRO A 297 -5.07 4.11 -14.60
CA PRO A 297 -5.46 5.49 -14.33
C PRO A 297 -6.29 5.61 -13.04
N ASP A 298 -6.47 6.84 -12.59
CA ASP A 298 -7.41 7.14 -11.51
C ASP A 298 -8.86 6.95 -11.97
N THR A 299 -9.77 6.63 -11.04
CA THR A 299 -11.22 6.68 -11.29
C THR A 299 -11.71 8.06 -11.75
N ASN A 300 -11.00 9.12 -11.36
CA ASN A 300 -11.24 10.49 -11.79
C ASN A 300 -9.98 11.11 -12.40
N ILE A 301 -9.94 11.16 -13.74
CA ILE A 301 -8.84 11.73 -14.53
C ILE A 301 -9.00 13.23 -14.82
N ARG A 302 -9.95 13.91 -14.17
CA ARG A 302 -10.23 15.34 -14.44
C ARG A 302 -9.11 16.24 -13.90
N ALA A 303 -8.50 17.05 -14.77
CA ALA A 303 -7.49 18.04 -14.36
C ALA A 303 -8.12 19.26 -13.68
N TYR A 304 -7.33 19.88 -12.81
CA TYR A 304 -7.60 21.11 -12.06
C TYR A 304 -6.39 22.06 -12.20
N PRO A 305 -6.58 23.30 -12.69
CA PRO A 305 -7.78 23.80 -13.37
C PRO A 305 -8.02 23.04 -14.69
N ASN A 306 -9.26 23.05 -15.18
CA ASN A 306 -9.59 22.60 -16.54
C ASN A 306 -10.03 23.81 -17.38
N THR A 307 -10.20 23.60 -18.68
CA THR A 307 -10.64 24.63 -19.64
C THR A 307 -12.08 25.11 -19.44
N ALA A 308 -12.85 24.49 -18.55
CA ALA A 308 -14.18 24.97 -18.18
C ALA A 308 -14.09 26.11 -17.16
N THR A 309 -15.09 27.00 -17.17
CA THR A 309 -15.22 28.10 -16.20
C THR A 309 -15.06 27.56 -14.78
N ASN A 310 -14.07 28.05 -14.02
CA ASN A 310 -13.78 27.55 -12.68
C ASN A 310 -15.05 27.55 -11.82
N TRP A 311 -15.55 26.38 -11.46
CA TRP A 311 -16.92 26.19 -10.99
C TRP A 311 -17.02 25.97 -9.48
N TRP A 312 -15.90 25.77 -8.77
CA TRP A 312 -15.89 25.60 -7.30
C TRP A 312 -15.21 26.76 -6.55
N MET A 313 -14.28 27.49 -7.17
CA MET A 313 -13.63 28.67 -6.59
C MET A 313 -13.75 29.88 -7.50
N THR A 314 -13.68 31.08 -6.92
CA THR A 314 -13.97 32.35 -7.62
C THR A 314 -12.92 32.74 -8.65
N ASN A 315 -11.69 32.26 -8.51
CA ASN A 315 -10.56 32.74 -9.31
C ASN A 315 -10.18 31.75 -10.38
N THR A 316 -9.72 32.24 -11.52
CA THR A 316 -9.07 31.39 -12.53
C THR A 316 -7.58 31.28 -12.19
N PRO A 317 -7.06 30.08 -11.90
CA PRO A 317 -5.64 29.90 -11.65
C PRO A 317 -4.79 30.14 -12.90
N ASP A 318 -3.62 30.77 -12.73
CA ASP A 318 -2.67 30.98 -13.85
C ASP A 318 -1.92 29.69 -14.23
N ALA A 319 -1.82 28.77 -13.27
CA ALA A 319 -1.08 27.52 -13.37
C ALA A 319 -1.75 26.41 -12.52
N PRO A 320 -1.41 25.12 -12.75
CA PRO A 320 -1.97 24.00 -11.98
C PRO A 320 -1.45 23.86 -10.55
N SER A 321 -0.52 24.73 -10.13
CA SER A 321 -0.03 24.85 -8.75
C SER A 321 0.24 26.32 -8.44
N ALA A 322 0.37 26.62 -7.15
CA ALA A 322 0.82 27.91 -6.68
C ALA A 322 2.22 28.22 -7.20
N LEU A 323 2.45 29.48 -7.57
CA LEU A 323 3.72 29.95 -8.10
C LEU A 323 4.82 29.79 -7.05
N SER A 324 5.93 29.17 -7.44
CA SER A 324 7.13 29.09 -6.60
C SER A 324 8.07 30.26 -6.87
N THR A 325 8.38 31.04 -5.85
CA THR A 325 9.19 32.27 -5.94
C THR A 325 10.05 32.48 -4.69
N GLY A 326 10.99 33.42 -4.75
CA GLY A 326 11.77 33.87 -3.59
C GLY A 326 13.05 33.10 -3.31
N ASN A 327 13.66 33.45 -2.17
CA ASN A 327 14.81 32.79 -1.58
C ASN A 327 14.60 32.80 -0.04
N PRO A 328 14.16 31.70 0.57
CA PRO A 328 14.04 30.35 0.00
C PRO A 328 12.96 30.23 -1.09
N LEU A 329 13.13 29.26 -2.00
CA LEU A 329 12.21 28.98 -3.10
C LEU A 329 10.95 28.26 -2.54
N LEU A 330 9.93 29.04 -2.21
CA LEU A 330 8.67 28.56 -1.61
C LEU A 330 7.47 28.89 -2.51
N SER A 331 6.31 28.31 -2.20
CA SER A 331 5.07 28.74 -2.84
C SER A 331 4.68 30.13 -2.38
N VAL A 332 4.04 30.94 -3.23
CA VAL A 332 3.44 32.23 -2.84
C VAL A 332 2.43 32.11 -1.69
N ALA A 333 1.93 30.90 -1.42
CA ALA A 333 1.03 30.62 -0.31
C ALA A 333 1.76 30.46 1.05
N ASP A 334 3.08 30.26 1.07
CA ASP A 334 3.80 29.88 2.28
C ASP A 334 4.30 31.06 3.13
N PRO A 335 4.75 32.21 2.59
CA PRO A 335 5.19 33.32 3.45
C PRO A 335 4.08 33.81 4.40
N GLU A 336 4.40 33.96 5.69
CA GLU A 336 3.44 34.41 6.71
C GLU A 336 3.08 35.89 6.60
N ALA A 337 4.03 36.71 6.14
CA ALA A 337 3.88 38.15 5.99
C ALA A 337 4.29 38.55 4.57
N ASN A 338 3.40 38.35 3.61
CA ASN A 338 3.52 39.01 2.32
C ASN A 338 3.23 40.50 2.52
N ALA A 339 4.26 41.34 2.56
CA ALA A 339 4.11 42.81 2.57
C ALA A 339 3.25 43.29 1.38
N THR A 340 3.26 42.52 0.28
CA THR A 340 2.38 42.68 -0.87
C THR A 340 1.67 41.36 -1.14
N PRO A 341 0.32 41.28 -1.03
CA PRO A 341 -0.43 40.08 -1.36
C PRO A 341 -0.12 39.59 -2.79
N PRO A 342 0.03 38.28 -3.00
CA PRO A 342 0.29 37.73 -4.34
C PRO A 342 -0.89 37.99 -5.28
N ALA A 343 -0.62 37.95 -6.58
CA ALA A 343 -1.66 37.98 -7.59
C ALA A 343 -2.62 36.79 -7.38
N VAL A 344 -3.91 37.06 -7.55
CA VAL A 344 -5.00 36.12 -7.30
C VAL A 344 -4.88 34.79 -8.06
N GLY A 345 -4.39 34.82 -9.31
CA GLY A 345 -4.14 33.63 -10.13
C GLY A 345 -2.89 32.84 -9.71
N GLY A 346 -1.99 33.47 -8.95
CA GLY A 346 -0.73 32.89 -8.51
C GLY A 346 -0.87 31.79 -7.45
N TYR A 347 -2.02 31.66 -6.80
CA TYR A 347 -2.28 30.57 -5.83
C TYR A 347 -2.49 29.20 -6.48
N GLY A 348 -2.68 29.13 -7.80
CA GLY A 348 -3.06 27.87 -8.42
C GLY A 348 -4.49 27.43 -8.04
N PRO A 349 -4.87 26.17 -8.36
CA PRO A 349 -6.10 25.59 -7.85
C PRO A 349 -5.99 25.38 -6.34
N LEU A 350 -7.07 25.74 -5.63
CA LEU A 350 -7.20 25.52 -4.19
C LEU A 350 -8.40 24.61 -3.90
N TRP A 351 -8.27 23.79 -2.87
CA TRP A 351 -9.34 23.00 -2.26
C TRP A 351 -10.03 22.03 -3.23
N SER A 352 -9.27 21.48 -4.18
CA SER A 352 -9.74 20.48 -5.14
C SER A 352 -9.86 19.08 -4.52
N PHE A 353 -9.08 18.81 -3.48
CA PHE A 353 -9.05 17.52 -2.77
C PHE A 353 -9.13 17.66 -1.25
N ALA A 354 -8.50 18.68 -0.67
CA ALA A 354 -8.39 18.89 0.76
C ALA A 354 -8.90 20.27 1.16
N LYS A 355 -9.47 20.37 2.36
CA LYS A 355 -9.89 21.66 2.94
C LYS A 355 -8.80 22.17 3.87
N ALA A 356 -8.66 23.49 3.97
CA ALA A 356 -7.81 24.09 4.98
C ALA A 356 -8.24 23.61 6.38
N ALA A 357 -7.28 23.28 7.25
CA ALA A 357 -7.54 22.68 8.55
C ALA A 357 -7.09 23.56 9.71
N LYS A 358 -7.82 23.47 10.82
CA LYS A 358 -7.53 24.17 12.07
C LYS A 358 -6.46 23.41 12.85
N TYR A 359 -5.49 24.12 13.36
CA TYR A 359 -4.48 23.56 14.24
C TYR A 359 -5.09 23.21 15.61
N SER A 360 -4.61 22.11 16.18
CA SER A 360 -4.84 21.71 17.56
C SER A 360 -3.52 21.18 18.11
N SER A 361 -3.17 21.54 19.33
CA SER A 361 -1.93 21.09 19.98
C SER A 361 -1.89 19.56 20.14
N VAL A 362 -3.05 18.95 20.37
CA VAL A 362 -3.25 17.50 20.35
C VAL A 362 -4.00 17.15 19.08
N LYS A 363 -3.41 16.27 18.25
CA LYS A 363 -4.06 15.76 17.05
C LYS A 363 -5.34 15.00 17.43
N PRO A 364 -6.53 15.43 16.98
CA PRO A 364 -7.76 14.71 17.30
C PRO A 364 -7.77 13.32 16.65
N ALA A 365 -8.42 12.35 17.29
CA ALA A 365 -8.53 10.98 16.78
C ALA A 365 -9.16 10.91 15.37
N GLY A 366 -10.12 11.80 15.08
CA GLY A 366 -10.76 11.94 13.76
C GLY A 366 -10.00 12.82 12.75
N GLY A 367 -8.77 13.25 13.08
CA GLY A 367 -8.02 14.22 12.30
C GLY A 367 -8.39 15.67 12.61
N TYR A 368 -7.71 16.60 11.94
CA TYR A 368 -7.92 18.03 12.15
C TYR A 368 -9.23 18.52 11.53
N LEU A 369 -9.92 19.43 12.23
CA LEU A 369 -11.18 19.99 11.77
C LEU A 369 -10.96 20.99 10.63
N PRO A 370 -11.77 20.97 9.54
CA PRO A 370 -11.64 21.93 8.47
C PRO A 370 -12.14 23.33 8.87
N PHE A 371 -11.65 24.37 8.20
CA PHE A 371 -12.26 25.70 8.20
C PHE A 371 -13.56 25.72 7.40
N ALA A 372 -14.48 26.63 7.76
CA ALA A 372 -15.66 26.89 6.94
C ALA A 372 -15.24 27.57 5.64
N THR A 373 -15.98 27.36 4.56
CA THR A 373 -15.69 27.98 3.25
C THR A 373 -15.74 29.52 3.30
N SER A 374 -16.53 30.09 4.22
CA SER A 374 -16.58 31.52 4.51
C SER A 374 -15.28 32.09 5.11
N ASP A 375 -14.43 31.24 5.68
CA ASP A 375 -13.16 31.64 6.29
C ASP A 375 -12.02 31.68 5.26
N TRP A 376 -12.16 31.00 4.13
CA TRP A 376 -11.07 30.81 3.17
C TRP A 376 -10.52 32.13 2.58
N PRO A 377 -11.31 33.15 2.24
CA PRO A 377 -10.76 34.42 1.77
C PRO A 377 -9.81 35.09 2.77
N LYS A 378 -9.97 34.80 4.07
CA LYS A 378 -9.13 35.33 5.14
C LYS A 378 -7.82 34.54 5.30
N LEU A 379 -7.77 33.29 4.85
CA LEU A 379 -6.58 32.43 4.87
C LEU A 379 -5.64 32.69 3.69
N TYR A 380 -6.18 33.16 2.56
CA TYR A 380 -5.43 33.32 1.31
C TYR A 380 -5.55 34.77 0.80
N PRO A 381 -4.91 35.75 1.45
CA PRO A 381 -4.94 37.13 0.99
C PRO A 381 -4.33 37.23 -0.42
N ALA A 382 -5.00 37.92 -1.33
CA ALA A 382 -4.56 38.11 -2.72
C ALA A 382 -5.06 39.44 -3.31
N SER A 383 -4.42 39.88 -4.39
CA SER A 383 -4.81 41.07 -5.17
C SER A 383 -5.34 40.70 -6.57
N PRO A 384 -6.43 41.32 -7.07
CA PRO A 384 -7.23 42.38 -6.44
C PRO A 384 -8.26 41.87 -5.42
N ALA A 385 -8.52 40.56 -5.38
CA ALA A 385 -9.45 39.94 -4.44
C ALA A 385 -8.95 38.55 -4.01
N ALA A 386 -9.21 38.18 -2.77
CA ALA A 386 -8.85 36.88 -2.22
C ALA A 386 -9.66 35.74 -2.89
N PRO A 387 -9.08 34.53 -3.07
CA PRO A 387 -9.83 33.35 -3.44
C PRO A 387 -10.95 33.03 -2.45
N ALA A 388 -12.14 32.78 -2.97
CA ALA A 388 -13.29 32.32 -2.22
C ALA A 388 -13.87 31.04 -2.86
N ALA A 389 -14.54 30.24 -2.04
CA ALA A 389 -15.42 29.19 -2.54
C ALA A 389 -16.62 29.82 -3.25
N LYS A 390 -17.05 29.25 -4.38
CA LYS A 390 -18.33 29.62 -4.99
C LYS A 390 -19.50 29.07 -4.16
N SER A 391 -20.68 29.65 -4.30
CA SER A 391 -21.90 29.21 -3.60
C SER A 391 -22.24 27.74 -3.86
N GLY A 392 -21.83 27.18 -5.01
CA GLY A 392 -21.97 25.77 -5.36
C GLY A 392 -20.82 24.86 -4.90
N TYR A 393 -19.92 25.30 -4.01
CA TYR A 393 -18.85 24.43 -3.54
C TYR A 393 -19.43 23.17 -2.84
N PRO A 394 -19.00 21.96 -3.25
CA PRO A 394 -19.59 20.72 -2.77
C PRO A 394 -19.29 20.42 -1.29
N ALA A 395 -20.18 19.66 -0.63
CA ALA A 395 -19.96 19.23 0.75
C ALA A 395 -18.67 18.39 0.89
N THR A 396 -18.46 17.45 -0.04
CA THR A 396 -17.21 16.73 -0.25
C THR A 396 -16.31 17.48 -1.24
N PRO A 397 -14.97 17.39 -1.13
CA PRO A 397 -14.08 18.04 -2.09
C PRO A 397 -14.38 17.67 -3.56
N PRO A 398 -14.06 18.56 -4.52
CA PRO A 398 -14.33 18.35 -5.94
C PRO A 398 -13.95 16.98 -6.49
N TYR A 399 -12.78 16.43 -6.14
CA TYR A 399 -12.37 15.10 -6.59
C TYR A 399 -13.40 13.98 -6.31
N GLN A 400 -14.08 14.04 -5.16
CA GLN A 400 -15.02 13.02 -4.68
C GLN A 400 -16.45 13.23 -5.15
N THR A 401 -16.72 14.34 -5.84
CA THR A 401 -18.08 14.72 -6.23
C THR A 401 -18.33 14.32 -7.67
N LEU A 402 -19.40 13.57 -7.94
CA LEU A 402 -19.70 12.99 -9.27
C LEU A 402 -19.73 14.03 -10.41
N ALA A 403 -20.29 15.23 -10.19
CA ALA A 403 -20.32 16.32 -11.16
C ALA A 403 -18.92 16.77 -11.62
N TYR A 404 -17.91 16.39 -10.86
CA TYR A 404 -16.53 16.83 -10.93
C TYR A 404 -15.57 15.67 -11.21
N GLN A 405 -16.12 14.52 -11.63
CA GLN A 405 -15.38 13.36 -12.05
C GLN A 405 -15.41 13.20 -13.56
N THR A 406 -14.27 12.75 -14.11
CA THR A 406 -14.19 12.26 -15.48
C THR A 406 -13.62 10.85 -15.40
N ALA A 407 -14.43 9.85 -15.74
CA ALA A 407 -13.98 8.47 -15.76
C ALA A 407 -12.97 8.25 -16.91
N PRO A 408 -11.96 7.38 -16.72
CA PRO A 408 -11.06 7.00 -17.80
C PRO A 408 -11.80 6.20 -18.88
N THR A 409 -11.50 6.47 -20.15
CA THR A 409 -12.02 5.71 -21.29
C THR A 409 -11.07 4.55 -21.63
N GLY A 410 -11.62 3.35 -21.81
CA GLY A 410 -10.90 2.17 -22.30
C GLY A 410 -10.03 1.43 -21.28
N ASN A 411 -9.84 1.98 -20.07
CA ASN A 411 -9.07 1.36 -18.99
C ASN A 411 -9.86 1.39 -17.67
N THR A 412 -9.71 0.35 -16.85
CA THR A 412 -10.30 0.32 -15.50
C THR A 412 -9.55 1.28 -14.59
N GLY A 413 -10.27 2.25 -14.01
CA GLY A 413 -9.71 3.19 -13.04
C GLY A 413 -9.58 2.58 -11.65
N VAL A 414 -8.52 2.95 -10.93
CA VAL A 414 -8.34 2.63 -9.50
C VAL A 414 -8.48 3.93 -8.71
N ALA A 415 -9.25 3.92 -7.63
CA ALA A 415 -9.48 5.12 -6.83
C ALA A 415 -8.19 5.63 -6.21
N GLN A 416 -8.07 6.95 -6.08
CA GLN A 416 -6.97 7.64 -5.40
C GLN A 416 -5.56 7.41 -5.98
N ARG A 417 -5.43 6.93 -7.22
CA ARG A 417 -4.15 6.82 -7.93
C ARG A 417 -3.42 8.16 -8.08
N ARG A 418 -4.15 9.27 -8.11
CA ARG A 418 -3.58 10.63 -8.14
C ARG A 418 -3.02 11.11 -6.80
N LEU A 419 -3.26 10.40 -5.69
CA LEU A 419 -2.58 10.68 -4.43
C LEU A 419 -1.17 10.10 -4.47
N LEU A 420 -0.18 10.99 -4.52
CA LEU A 420 1.23 10.68 -4.38
C LEU A 420 1.60 10.72 -2.90
N HIS A 421 2.17 9.64 -2.40
CA HIS A 421 2.77 9.59 -1.07
C HIS A 421 4.26 9.92 -1.22
N ILE A 422 4.68 11.05 -0.68
CA ILE A 422 6.01 11.62 -0.91
C ILE A 422 6.73 11.73 0.43
N PRO A 423 7.92 11.12 0.58
CA PRO A 423 8.76 11.35 1.75
C PRO A 423 9.20 12.81 1.83
N LEU A 424 9.01 13.40 3.00
CA LEU A 424 9.49 14.73 3.34
C LEU A 424 10.83 14.57 4.07
N LEU A 425 11.91 15.03 3.43
CA LEU A 425 13.28 14.85 3.90
C LEU A 425 13.69 15.95 4.88
N ALA A 426 14.55 15.59 5.83
CA ALA A 426 15.26 16.54 6.67
C ALA A 426 16.36 17.25 5.87
N CYS A 427 16.05 18.43 5.33
CA CYS A 427 17.00 19.27 4.59
C CYS A 427 17.63 20.36 5.49
N PRO A 428 18.79 20.95 5.11
CA PRO A 428 19.57 20.67 3.90
C PRO A 428 20.28 19.30 3.96
N LEU A 429 20.36 18.61 2.83
CA LEU A 429 21.12 17.37 2.71
C LEU A 429 22.58 17.65 2.37
N PRO A 430 23.51 16.73 2.70
CA PRO A 430 24.91 16.85 2.28
C PRO A 430 25.07 17.07 0.76
N ALA A 431 26.20 17.67 0.39
CA ALA A 431 26.59 17.79 -1.02
C ALA A 431 26.85 16.40 -1.62
N GLY A 432 26.54 16.25 -2.91
CA GLY A 432 26.64 14.98 -3.64
C GLY A 432 25.34 14.60 -4.34
N SER A 433 25.42 13.65 -5.26
CA SER A 433 24.24 13.11 -5.94
C SER A 433 23.54 12.07 -5.08
N ASP A 434 24.28 11.11 -4.53
CA ASP A 434 23.75 9.99 -3.74
C ASP A 434 24.03 10.19 -2.26
N VAL A 435 22.98 10.33 -1.45
CA VAL A 435 23.09 10.61 -0.01
C VAL A 435 22.07 9.82 0.80
N LEU A 436 22.36 9.59 2.07
CA LEU A 436 21.38 9.12 3.04
C LEU A 436 20.62 10.30 3.63
N ALA A 437 19.30 10.22 3.64
CA ALA A 437 18.41 11.27 4.12
C ALA A 437 17.46 10.74 5.18
N GLN A 438 17.24 11.52 6.25
CA GLN A 438 16.20 11.19 7.23
C GLN A 438 14.83 11.59 6.69
N VAL A 439 13.88 10.66 6.70
CA VAL A 439 12.46 10.95 6.42
C VAL A 439 11.82 11.51 7.70
N ARG A 440 11.29 12.73 7.62
CA ARG A 440 10.54 13.40 8.71
C ARG A 440 9.10 12.89 8.77
N GLY A 441 8.50 12.66 7.61
CA GLY A 441 7.14 12.15 7.47
C GLY A 441 6.79 11.91 6.02
N ILE A 442 5.58 11.43 5.77
CA ILE A 442 5.10 11.15 4.42
C ILE A 442 3.91 12.05 4.15
N GLY A 443 4.05 12.93 3.16
CA GLY A 443 2.98 13.82 2.72
C GLY A 443 2.09 13.15 1.68
N ARG A 444 0.78 13.40 1.78
CA ARG A 444 -0.22 13.04 0.76
C ARG A 444 -0.41 14.23 -0.17
N PHE A 445 -0.05 14.04 -1.43
CA PHE A 445 -0.12 15.08 -2.46
C PHE A 445 -1.02 14.62 -3.61
N PHE A 446 -2.17 15.25 -3.76
CA PHE A 446 -3.11 14.96 -4.85
C PHE A 446 -2.70 15.69 -6.12
N MET A 447 -2.30 14.96 -7.17
CA MET A 447 -1.95 15.56 -8.46
C MET A 447 -3.13 16.33 -9.04
N THR A 448 -3.00 17.65 -9.19
CA THR A 448 -4.08 18.52 -9.68
C THR A 448 -4.21 18.45 -11.21
N ALA A 449 -3.09 18.35 -11.92
CA ALA A 449 -3.04 18.26 -13.38
C ALA A 449 -1.97 17.27 -13.86
N PRO A 450 -1.99 16.86 -15.15
CA PRO A 450 -0.87 16.14 -15.75
C PRO A 450 0.45 16.90 -15.54
N ALA A 451 1.49 16.15 -15.21
CA ALA A 451 2.85 16.65 -15.14
C ALA A 451 3.35 17.08 -16.54
N SER A 452 4.29 18.01 -16.54
CA SER A 452 5.06 18.42 -17.72
C SER A 452 6.52 18.62 -17.32
N ASN A 453 7.39 18.97 -18.28
CA ASN A 453 8.81 19.14 -18.00
C ASN A 453 9.04 20.21 -16.91
N GLY A 454 9.63 19.82 -15.78
CA GLY A 454 9.88 20.68 -14.63
C GLY A 454 8.63 21.06 -13.80
N VAL A 455 7.48 20.43 -14.06
CA VAL A 455 6.22 20.72 -13.34
C VAL A 455 5.55 19.43 -12.91
N LEU A 456 5.49 19.23 -11.59
CA LEU A 456 4.64 18.22 -10.95
C LEU A 456 3.73 18.92 -9.95
N SER A 457 2.51 19.23 -10.37
CA SER A 457 1.56 19.99 -9.55
C SER A 457 0.70 19.08 -8.70
N ALA A 458 0.76 19.25 -7.38
CA ALA A 458 -0.04 18.45 -6.46
C ALA A 458 -0.46 19.21 -5.19
N GLU A 459 -1.73 19.05 -4.83
CA GLU A 459 -2.38 19.61 -3.65
C GLU A 459 -2.05 18.81 -2.40
N PHE A 460 -1.56 19.48 -1.36
CA PHE A 460 -1.26 18.82 -0.09
C PHE A 460 -2.55 18.54 0.69
N ASP A 461 -2.76 17.27 1.06
CA ASP A 461 -3.92 16.78 1.82
C ASP A 461 -3.61 16.60 3.32
N GLY A 462 -2.34 16.40 3.65
CA GLY A 462 -1.85 16.20 5.01
C GLY A 462 -0.85 15.06 5.10
N LEU A 463 -0.54 14.62 6.33
CA LEU A 463 0.37 13.50 6.57
C LEU A 463 -0.35 12.15 6.61
N VAL A 464 0.36 11.11 6.17
CA VAL A 464 -0.05 9.71 6.26
C VAL A 464 0.92 8.94 7.14
N ALA A 465 0.38 8.02 7.95
CA ALA A 465 1.20 7.07 8.68
C ALA A 465 1.74 6.02 7.70
N GLU A 466 3.02 5.66 7.84
CA GLU A 466 3.67 4.64 7.00
C GLU A 466 2.89 3.33 6.94
N GLY A 467 2.35 2.88 8.08
CA GLY A 467 1.58 1.64 8.16
C GLY A 467 0.28 1.63 7.34
N ALA A 468 -0.25 2.80 6.96
CA ALA A 468 -1.39 2.91 6.04
C ALA A 468 -0.99 2.82 4.56
N LEU A 469 0.31 2.78 4.25
CA LEU A 469 0.85 2.70 2.89
C LEU A 469 1.25 1.28 2.50
N VAL A 470 0.65 0.27 3.12
CA VAL A 470 0.92 -1.13 2.82
C VAL A 470 0.64 -1.45 1.36
N GLY A 471 1.62 -2.08 0.69
CA GLY A 471 1.45 -2.72 -0.60
C GLY A 471 0.64 -4.02 -0.51
N PRO A 472 0.46 -4.74 -1.63
CA PRO A 472 -0.22 -6.03 -1.62
C PRO A 472 0.49 -7.02 -0.68
N ALA A 473 -0.30 -7.85 0.02
CA ALA A 473 0.22 -8.95 0.81
C ALA A 473 0.72 -10.06 -0.11
N GLU A 474 1.88 -10.62 0.21
CA GLU A 474 2.52 -11.69 -0.56
C GLU A 474 2.83 -12.90 0.34
N LEU A 475 2.72 -14.09 -0.24
CA LEU A 475 3.16 -15.33 0.38
C LEU A 475 4.67 -15.47 0.23
N LEU A 476 5.32 -15.87 1.32
CA LEU A 476 6.74 -16.13 1.39
C LEU A 476 6.89 -17.61 1.72
N GLN A 477 7.28 -18.39 0.72
CA GLN A 477 7.43 -19.85 0.81
C GLN A 477 8.87 -20.25 1.05
#